data_AF-A0A9Y3S268-F1
#
_entry.id   AF-A0A9Y3S268-F1
#
_cell.length_a   1.000
_cell.length_b   1.000
_cell.length_c   1.000
_cell.angle_alpha   90.00
_cell.angle_beta   90.00
_cell.angle_gamma   90.00
#
_symmetry.space_group_name_H-M   'P 1'
#
loop_
_entity.id
_entity.type
_entity.pdbx_description
1 polymer ?
#
loop_
_entity_poly.entity_id
_entity_poly.type
_entity_poly.pdbx_seq_one_letter_code
_entity_poly.pdbx_strand_id
1 'polypeptide(L)'
;MVTLIDYPAPMELFSKAGELRMPFSDVVKYCILGISIILLLLALGILAWQIYRFCTEKYTTYTQQDAGHNDLLYSDEGPTTTGNYTGAPSTKLEDVSTEAHRLSRYLSQPSFPSLASTEAAGDKEEQATIQKVDGSLRFSVYYDQMQSRLVVTVLQVEGLLEQSESRTLQPFVKILLMWAGSEAVEVEGFKDEEGEGLSPVLWTVLQEWRTRIVKGSCNPLFGDQFSCVLQEEKLHHINLRMEVRDFDKFSRNTVLGDVRVPLGQLNISYPLELQEDLKIPQKDLVGEVLLSLKFLPTSQRLEVGLLKVKTVLSEISPNAALYARISVQCNQFKLKYQKSSTVARCLVTVFNEVLLFSLPEVHLERCKILVSIYETRPTSKSAKQLIGQLSVGKEKSSEDEHWTLMMRSVRQPVAKWHGLLI
;
A
#
# COMPACT_ATOMS: atom_id res chain seq x y z
N MET A 1 -44.71 -75.74 16.59
CA MET A 1 -45.20 -75.11 17.84
C MET A 1 -44.06 -75.13 18.84
N VAL A 2 -43.14 -74.15 18.78
CA VAL A 2 -42.22 -73.81 19.87
C VAL A 2 -41.92 -72.32 19.76
N THR A 3 -41.96 -71.70 20.92
CA THR A 3 -42.02 -70.30 21.30
C THR A 3 -40.69 -69.55 21.19
N LEU A 4 -40.81 -68.25 20.91
CA LEU A 4 -39.82 -67.18 21.12
C LEU A 4 -39.39 -67.08 22.60
N ILE A 5 -38.17 -66.56 22.85
CA ILE A 5 -37.85 -65.46 23.79
C ILE A 5 -36.41 -64.97 23.49
N ASP A 6 -36.27 -63.66 23.28
CA ASP A 6 -35.04 -62.87 23.07
C ASP A 6 -34.31 -62.53 24.37
N TYR A 7 -33.00 -62.23 24.30
CA TYR A 7 -32.25 -61.28 25.18
C TYR A 7 -30.88 -60.91 24.51
N PRO A 8 -30.19 -59.80 24.89
CA PRO A 8 -29.82 -58.70 23.99
C PRO A 8 -28.30 -58.50 23.79
N ALA A 9 -27.90 -57.65 22.84
CA ALA A 9 -26.52 -57.20 22.63
C ALA A 9 -26.09 -56.10 23.63
N PRO A 10 -24.77 -55.89 23.89
CA PRO A 10 -24.11 -54.75 23.23
C PRO A 10 -22.56 -54.83 22.99
N MET A 11 -22.14 -54.14 21.92
CA MET A 11 -20.93 -53.31 21.70
C MET A 11 -19.46 -53.78 21.91
N GLU A 12 -18.61 -53.22 21.04
CA GLU A 12 -17.13 -53.05 21.06
C GLU A 12 -16.24 -54.12 20.39
N LEU A 13 -15.85 -53.86 19.13
CA LEU A 13 -14.56 -54.31 18.58
C LEU A 13 -14.14 -53.47 17.36
N PHE A 14 -13.60 -52.28 17.62
CA PHE A 14 -12.70 -51.59 16.68
C PHE A 14 -11.49 -51.06 17.47
N SER A 15 -10.37 -51.78 17.39
CA SER A 15 -9.05 -51.18 17.14
C SER A 15 -7.99 -52.29 17.02
N LYS A 16 -7.83 -52.84 15.82
CA LYS A 16 -6.57 -53.45 15.39
C LYS A 16 -5.69 -52.32 14.85
N ALA A 17 -4.90 -51.69 15.72
CA ALA A 17 -3.74 -50.93 15.28
C ALA A 17 -2.56 -51.91 15.13
N GLY A 18 -2.01 -51.99 13.92
CA GLY A 18 -0.93 -52.91 13.58
C GLY A 18 0.30 -52.71 14.46
N GLU A 19 0.64 -53.74 15.20
CA GLU A 19 1.88 -53.84 15.96
C GLU A 19 3.03 -54.03 14.94
N LEU A 20 3.65 -52.92 14.53
CA LEU A 20 4.81 -52.91 13.65
C LEU A 20 6.01 -53.45 14.46
N ARG A 21 6.11 -54.77 14.60
CA ARG A 21 7.26 -55.45 15.23
C ARG A 21 8.51 -55.19 14.39
N MET A 22 9.28 -54.18 14.77
CA MET A 22 10.63 -53.99 14.25
C MET A 22 11.52 -55.16 14.74
N PRO A 23 12.33 -55.78 13.87
CA PRO A 23 13.10 -57.00 14.16
C PRO A 23 14.38 -56.72 14.94
N PHE A 24 14.30 -55.87 15.96
CA PHE A 24 15.44 -55.50 16.79
C PHE A 24 15.25 -56.04 18.20
N SER A 25 16.34 -56.52 18.80
CA SER A 25 16.40 -56.88 20.22
C SER A 25 15.93 -55.70 21.07
N ASP A 26 15.25 -55.97 22.18
CA ASP A 26 14.71 -54.91 23.06
C ASP A 26 15.82 -53.96 23.56
N VAL A 27 17.05 -54.46 23.70
CA VAL A 27 18.24 -53.65 24.00
C VAL A 27 18.44 -52.54 22.95
N VAL A 28 18.31 -52.86 21.66
CA VAL A 28 18.49 -51.90 20.56
C VAL A 28 17.36 -50.87 20.55
N LYS A 29 16.13 -51.27 20.88
CA LYS A 29 14.99 -50.35 20.99
C LYS A 29 15.22 -49.32 22.10
N TYR A 30 15.71 -49.76 23.26
CA TYR A 30 16.05 -48.84 24.36
C TYR A 30 17.24 -47.94 24.01
N CYS A 31 18.24 -48.43 23.26
CA CYS A 31 19.33 -47.59 22.75
C CYS A 31 18.83 -46.50 21.79
N ILE A 32 17.95 -46.85 20.83
CA ILE A 32 17.38 -45.89 19.89
C ILE A 32 16.52 -44.84 20.62
N LEU A 33 15.70 -45.28 21.58
CA LEU A 33 14.90 -44.39 22.42
C LEU A 33 15.79 -43.43 23.23
N GLY A 34 16.88 -43.94 23.81
CA GLY A 34 17.87 -43.13 24.52
C GLY A 34 18.50 -42.06 23.63
N ILE A 35 18.94 -42.43 22.42
CA ILE A 35 19.49 -41.48 21.44
C ILE A 35 18.45 -40.43 21.05
N SER A 36 17.19 -40.83 20.84
CA SER A 36 16.12 -39.90 20.49
C SER A 36 15.83 -38.89 21.61
N ILE A 37 15.88 -39.32 22.88
CA ILE A 37 15.70 -38.42 24.03
C ILE A 37 16.89 -37.45 24.15
N ILE A 38 18.11 -37.93 23.94
CA ILE A 38 19.32 -37.08 23.95
C ILE A 38 19.24 -36.01 22.84
N LEU A 39 18.84 -36.39 21.62
CA LEU A 39 18.67 -35.45 20.51
C LEU A 39 17.57 -34.42 20.79
N LEU A 40 16.47 -34.83 21.42
CA LEU A 40 15.39 -33.93 21.83
C LEU A 40 15.89 -32.91 22.86
N LEU A 41 16.65 -33.35 23.87
CA LEU A 41 17.22 -32.46 24.88
C LEU A 41 18.24 -31.49 24.27
N LEU A 42 19.06 -31.95 23.32
CA LEU A 42 19.98 -31.10 22.56
C LEU A 42 19.22 -30.02 21.78
N ALA A 43 18.14 -30.39 21.09
CA ALA A 43 17.30 -29.46 20.34
C ALA A 43 16.65 -28.42 21.26
N LEU A 44 16.13 -28.83 22.42
CA LEU A 44 15.58 -27.91 23.42
C LEU A 44 16.64 -26.96 23.99
N GLY A 45 17.86 -27.44 24.21
CA GLY A 45 18.99 -26.62 24.64
C GLY A 45 19.36 -25.55 23.61
N ILE A 46 19.39 -25.90 22.32
CA ILE A 46 19.63 -24.94 21.23
C ILE A 46 18.49 -23.92 21.15
N LEU A 47 17.24 -24.35 21.30
CA LEU A 47 16.08 -23.45 21.25
C LEU A 47 16.07 -22.49 22.44
N ALA A 48 16.38 -22.98 23.64
CA ALA A 48 16.55 -22.15 24.83
C ALA A 48 17.72 -21.16 24.68
N TRP A 49 18.84 -21.58 24.08
CA TRP A 49 19.97 -20.70 23.79
C TRP A 49 19.63 -19.63 22.74
N GLN A 50 18.86 -19.96 21.70
CA GLN A 50 18.35 -19.00 20.72
C GLN A 50 17.40 -17.99 21.36
N ILE A 51 16.50 -18.43 22.24
CA ILE A 51 15.62 -17.55 23.00
C ILE A 51 16.43 -16.65 23.95
N TYR A 52 17.43 -17.20 24.64
CA TYR A 52 18.32 -16.43 25.51
C TYR A 52 19.11 -15.38 24.73
N ARG A 53 19.66 -15.73 23.56
CA ARG A 53 20.34 -14.79 22.67
C ARG A 53 19.39 -13.70 22.19
N PHE A 54 18.17 -14.06 21.79
CA PHE A 54 17.15 -13.10 21.36
C PHE A 54 16.73 -12.14 22.50
N CYS A 55 16.62 -12.64 23.73
CA CYS A 55 16.32 -11.82 24.90
C CYS A 55 17.50 -10.89 25.24
N THR A 56 18.73 -11.41 25.28
CA THR A 56 19.94 -10.63 25.60
C THR A 56 20.27 -9.57 24.54
N GLU A 57 20.04 -9.85 23.26
CA GLU A 57 20.20 -8.90 22.16
C GLU A 57 19.18 -7.75 22.24
N LYS A 58 17.99 -8.00 22.80
CA LYS A 58 17.01 -6.94 23.13
C LYS A 58 17.38 -6.17 24.39
N TYR A 59 17.91 -6.81 25.43
CA TYR A 59 18.34 -6.13 26.65
C TYR A 59 19.53 -5.19 26.42
N THR A 60 20.46 -5.54 25.54
CA THR A 60 21.60 -4.69 25.18
C THR A 60 21.19 -3.45 24.37
N THR A 61 20.10 -3.50 23.59
CA THR A 61 19.59 -2.30 22.90
C THR A 61 18.94 -1.30 23.86
N TYR A 62 18.39 -1.77 24.99
CA TYR A 62 17.80 -0.89 26.01
C TYR A 62 18.87 -0.21 26.88
N THR A 63 19.97 -0.89 27.20
CA THR A 63 21.01 -0.30 28.05
C THR A 63 22.00 0.60 27.30
N GLN A 64 22.15 0.46 25.97
CA GLN A 64 23.04 1.34 25.20
C GLN A 64 22.44 2.74 24.93
N GLN A 65 21.12 2.93 25.11
CA GLN A 65 20.48 4.25 24.97
C GLN A 65 20.53 5.10 26.26
N ASP A 66 20.62 4.49 27.44
CA ASP A 66 20.67 5.21 28.73
C ASP A 66 22.10 5.48 29.24
N ALA A 67 23.13 4.82 28.69
CA ALA A 67 24.51 4.96 29.16
C ALA A 67 25.41 5.87 28.29
N GLY A 68 24.85 6.60 27.32
CA GLY A 68 25.57 7.56 26.46
C GLY A 68 25.41 9.02 26.86
N HIS A 69 24.74 9.30 27.98
CA HIS A 69 24.40 10.66 28.39
C HIS A 69 24.69 10.86 29.88
N ASN A 70 25.96 10.69 30.27
CA ASN A 70 26.53 11.21 31.52
C ASN A 70 28.03 10.92 31.53
N ASP A 71 28.81 11.78 30.88
CA ASP A 71 30.15 12.19 31.36
C ASP A 71 30.76 13.21 30.40
N LEU A 72 30.73 14.50 30.77
CA LEU A 72 31.88 15.40 30.84
C LEU A 72 31.42 16.87 31.00
N LEU A 73 31.35 17.26 32.28
CA LEU A 73 31.93 18.47 32.88
C LEU A 73 31.94 19.79 32.08
N TYR A 74 31.06 20.68 32.53
CA TYR A 74 31.39 21.97 33.15
C TYR A 74 32.70 22.65 32.73
N SER A 75 32.60 23.76 32.01
CA SER A 75 33.35 24.99 32.27
C SER A 75 32.61 26.15 31.62
N ASP A 76 32.00 26.99 32.47
CA ASP A 76 31.43 28.30 32.16
C ASP A 76 32.45 29.34 32.61
N GLU A 77 32.90 30.22 31.71
CA GLU A 77 33.37 31.58 32.04
C GLU A 77 33.19 32.52 30.84
N GLY A 78 32.32 33.53 31.00
CA GLY A 78 32.66 34.94 30.76
C GLY A 78 32.51 35.54 29.35
N PRO A 79 31.74 36.63 29.17
CA PRO A 79 31.60 37.34 27.90
C PRO A 79 32.50 38.58 27.76
N THR A 80 32.57 39.08 26.52
CA THR A 80 32.87 40.45 26.02
C THR A 80 34.24 40.76 25.37
N THR A 81 34.13 41.47 24.23
CA THR A 81 34.95 42.62 23.79
C THR A 81 35.83 42.45 22.53
N THR A 82 35.31 43.02 21.42
CA THR A 82 35.96 43.78 20.30
C THR A 82 37.24 43.28 19.60
N GLY A 83 37.26 43.39 18.26
CA GLY A 83 38.50 43.62 17.51
C GLY A 83 38.47 43.17 16.04
N ASN A 84 38.38 44.14 15.12
CA ASN A 84 38.48 43.99 13.67
C ASN A 84 39.87 43.48 13.22
N TYR A 85 39.97 42.86 12.02
CA TYR A 85 40.89 43.22 10.90
C TYR A 85 40.73 42.25 9.69
N THR A 86 40.31 42.82 8.55
CA THR A 86 40.69 42.61 7.11
C THR A 86 41.68 41.48 6.73
N GLY A 87 41.63 40.77 5.60
CA GLY A 87 40.90 40.82 4.30
C GLY A 87 41.44 39.70 3.36
N ALA A 88 40.69 39.13 2.40
CA ALA A 88 40.70 39.40 0.93
C ALA A 88 40.10 38.15 0.18
N PRO A 89 39.95 38.10 -1.16
CA PRO A 89 39.17 38.94 -2.06
C PRO A 89 38.12 38.16 -2.93
N SER A 90 37.12 38.90 -3.42
CA SER A 90 36.35 38.79 -4.68
C SER A 90 36.10 37.44 -5.39
N THR A 91 34.82 37.08 -5.52
CA THR A 91 34.20 36.63 -6.79
C THR A 91 32.74 37.12 -6.85
N LYS A 92 32.34 37.59 -8.03
CA LYS A 92 31.05 38.21 -8.33
C LYS A 92 29.88 37.24 -8.11
N LEU A 93 28.90 37.64 -7.31
CA LEU A 93 27.52 37.15 -7.34
C LEU A 93 26.70 38.21 -8.07
N GLU A 94 26.14 37.85 -9.21
CA GLU A 94 25.15 38.67 -9.92
C GLU A 94 23.77 38.21 -9.45
N ASP A 95 23.06 39.13 -8.83
CA ASP A 95 21.77 38.95 -8.16
C ASP A 95 20.65 38.94 -9.21
N VAL A 96 20.12 37.77 -9.53
CA VAL A 96 18.88 37.60 -10.32
C VAL A 96 17.86 36.85 -9.47
N SER A 97 17.56 37.40 -8.29
CA SER A 97 16.52 36.88 -7.39
C SER A 97 15.14 37.51 -7.60
N THR A 98 14.94 38.31 -8.67
CA THR A 98 13.68 39.05 -8.89
C THR A 98 12.82 38.57 -10.07
N GLU A 99 13.24 37.56 -10.85
CA GLU A 99 12.39 36.97 -11.90
C GLU A 99 11.62 35.70 -11.48
N ALA A 100 11.99 35.05 -10.37
CA ALA A 100 11.36 33.81 -9.92
C ALA A 100 9.92 33.97 -9.38
N HIS A 101 9.45 35.21 -9.16
CA HIS A 101 8.07 35.50 -8.73
C HIS A 101 7.16 36.02 -9.84
N ARG A 102 7.68 36.13 -11.07
CA ARG A 102 6.88 36.50 -12.24
C ARG A 102 6.44 35.31 -13.10
N LEU A 103 7.11 34.16 -13.00
CA LEU A 103 6.79 32.98 -13.80
C LEU A 103 5.74 32.05 -13.16
N SER A 104 5.55 32.11 -11.83
CA SER A 104 4.50 31.32 -11.13
C SER A 104 3.07 31.82 -11.40
N ARG A 105 2.89 32.98 -12.05
CA ARG A 105 1.58 33.53 -12.39
C ARG A 105 1.10 33.22 -13.80
N TYR A 106 1.97 32.73 -14.69
CA TYR A 106 1.60 32.42 -16.08
C TYR A 106 1.24 30.95 -16.32
N LEU A 107 1.47 30.05 -15.35
CA LEU A 107 1.01 28.65 -15.41
C LEU A 107 -0.37 28.43 -14.76
N SER A 108 -1.00 29.51 -14.28
CA SER A 108 -2.33 29.48 -13.69
C SER A 108 -3.27 30.33 -14.55
N GLN A 109 -3.76 29.77 -15.66
CA GLN A 109 -4.97 30.27 -16.31
C GLN A 109 -6.05 29.18 -16.33
N PRO A 110 -7.31 29.55 -16.00
CA PRO A 110 -8.39 28.62 -15.76
C PRO A 110 -9.06 28.19 -17.07
N SER A 111 -9.15 26.88 -17.31
CA SER A 111 -10.05 26.33 -18.32
C SER A 111 -11.44 26.13 -17.72
N PHE A 112 -12.28 27.12 -17.99
CA PHE A 112 -13.75 27.18 -18.12
C PHE A 112 -14.71 26.76 -16.98
N PRO A 113 -15.85 27.48 -16.85
CA PRO A 113 -16.76 27.41 -15.71
C PRO A 113 -17.84 26.33 -15.89
N SER A 114 -18.22 25.66 -14.79
CA SER A 114 -19.44 24.85 -14.77
C SER A 114 -20.68 25.75 -14.70
N LEU A 115 -21.67 25.36 -15.50
CA LEU A 115 -22.93 26.04 -15.72
C LEU A 115 -23.77 26.06 -14.44
N ALA A 116 -24.17 27.25 -13.99
CA ALA A 116 -25.15 27.44 -12.92
C ALA A 116 -26.56 27.21 -13.46
N SER A 117 -27.31 26.29 -12.85
CA SER A 117 -28.76 26.17 -13.02
C SER A 117 -29.47 27.08 -12.00
N THR A 118 -30.38 27.91 -12.50
CA THR A 118 -31.20 28.87 -11.75
C THR A 118 -32.38 28.18 -11.03
N GLU A 119 -32.84 28.86 -9.96
CA GLU A 119 -34.09 28.70 -9.15
C GLU A 119 -33.92 27.84 -7.88
N ALA A 120 -34.29 28.27 -6.66
CA ALA A 120 -34.96 29.47 -6.14
C ALA A 120 -34.60 29.63 -4.63
N ALA A 121 -34.84 30.82 -4.10
CA ALA A 121 -34.45 31.33 -2.78
C ALA A 121 -34.64 30.38 -1.57
N GLY A 122 -33.66 30.39 -0.67
CA GLY A 122 -33.74 29.84 0.69
C GLY A 122 -32.37 29.74 1.35
N ASP A 123 -32.01 30.77 2.13
CA ASP A 123 -30.73 30.94 2.82
C ASP A 123 -30.29 29.72 3.66
N LYS A 124 -29.03 29.32 3.49
CA LYS A 124 -28.11 28.85 4.55
C LYS A 124 -26.69 28.71 3.99
N GLU A 125 -25.79 29.59 4.44
CA GLU A 125 -24.35 29.47 4.26
C GLU A 125 -23.84 28.15 4.85
N GLU A 126 -23.25 27.29 4.01
CA GLU A 126 -22.39 26.20 4.44
C GLU A 126 -21.02 26.45 3.80
N GLN A 127 -20.11 27.07 4.56
CA GLN A 127 -18.72 27.24 4.14
C GLN A 127 -18.11 25.87 3.83
N ALA A 128 -17.87 25.59 2.55
CA ALA A 128 -17.01 24.51 2.11
C ALA A 128 -15.56 24.85 2.51
N THR A 129 -15.12 24.35 3.67
CA THR A 129 -13.71 24.40 4.08
C THR A 129 -12.89 23.54 3.12
N ILE A 130 -12.16 24.20 2.22
CA ILE A 130 -11.11 23.56 1.41
C ILE A 130 -10.11 22.96 2.39
N GLN A 131 -10.04 21.62 2.44
CA GLN A 131 -9.13 20.89 3.31
C GLN A 131 -7.70 21.12 2.82
N LYS A 132 -7.05 22.18 3.32
CA LYS A 132 -5.68 22.53 2.95
C LYS A 132 -4.73 21.48 3.52
N VAL A 133 -3.83 20.97 2.69
CA VAL A 133 -2.73 20.12 3.13
C VAL A 133 -1.54 21.02 3.44
N ASP A 134 -0.93 20.82 4.60
CA ASP A 134 0.20 21.60 5.05
C ASP A 134 1.52 20.94 4.66
N GLY A 135 2.44 21.79 4.19
CA GLY A 135 3.83 21.44 3.91
C GLY A 135 4.20 21.43 2.43
N SER A 136 5.50 21.38 2.17
CA SER A 136 6.07 21.27 0.82
C SER A 136 7.17 20.21 0.79
N LEU A 137 7.38 19.60 -0.37
CA LEU A 137 8.41 18.60 -0.61
C LEU A 137 9.45 19.17 -1.57
N ARG A 138 10.71 19.16 -1.15
CA ARG A 138 11.86 19.51 -1.98
C ARG A 138 12.60 18.25 -2.43
N PHE A 139 12.85 18.15 -3.72
CA PHE A 139 13.50 16.99 -4.33
C PHE A 139 14.28 17.41 -5.59
N SER A 140 15.17 16.53 -6.05
CA SER A 140 15.91 16.71 -7.29
C SER A 140 15.66 15.53 -8.24
N VAL A 141 15.54 15.81 -9.53
CA VAL A 141 15.39 14.79 -10.57
C VAL A 141 16.30 15.10 -11.76
N TYR A 142 16.93 14.07 -12.30
CA TYR A 142 17.62 14.15 -13.60
C TYR A 142 17.64 12.81 -14.32
N TYR A 143 17.84 12.87 -15.62
CA TYR A 143 17.98 11.71 -16.49
C TYR A 143 19.41 11.64 -17.04
N ASP A 144 20.12 10.58 -16.68
CA ASP A 144 21.44 10.27 -17.24
C ASP A 144 21.25 9.53 -18.57
N GLN A 145 21.39 10.27 -19.67
CA GLN A 145 21.26 9.74 -21.04
C GLN A 145 22.31 8.67 -21.34
N MET A 146 23.53 8.77 -20.79
CA MET A 146 24.61 7.82 -21.07
C MET A 146 24.34 6.45 -20.44
N GLN A 147 23.64 6.42 -19.30
CA GLN A 147 23.32 5.19 -18.58
C GLN A 147 21.84 4.79 -18.71
N SER A 148 21.07 5.53 -19.51
CA SER A 148 19.60 5.42 -19.64
C SER A 148 18.93 5.28 -18.27
N ARG A 149 19.27 6.19 -17.35
CA ARG A 149 18.90 6.06 -15.93
C ARG A 149 18.24 7.32 -15.41
N LEU A 150 17.03 7.16 -14.91
CA LEU A 150 16.36 8.21 -14.14
C LEU A 150 16.88 8.18 -12.70
N VAL A 151 17.26 9.34 -12.18
CA VAL A 151 17.73 9.51 -10.80
C VAL A 151 16.82 10.52 -10.08
N VAL A 152 16.33 10.12 -8.92
CA VAL A 152 15.45 10.93 -8.06
C VAL A 152 16.07 11.01 -6.67
N THR A 153 16.27 12.21 -6.16
CA THR A 153 16.81 12.46 -4.82
C THR A 153 15.76 13.19 -4.00
N VAL A 154 15.33 12.61 -2.87
CA VAL A 154 14.43 13.28 -1.93
C VAL A 154 15.27 14.11 -0.97
N LEU A 155 15.11 15.43 -0.94
CA LEU A 155 15.97 16.32 -0.15
C LEU A 155 15.36 16.55 1.23
N GLN A 156 14.20 17.20 1.29
CA GLN A 156 13.52 17.51 2.55
C GLN A 156 12.01 17.67 2.37
N VAL A 157 11.27 17.53 3.47
CA VAL A 157 9.90 18.03 3.58
C VAL A 157 9.91 19.19 4.56
N GLU A 158 9.14 20.23 4.30
CA GLU A 158 8.99 21.40 5.16
C GLU A 158 7.53 21.60 5.56
N GLY A 159 7.28 22.13 6.75
CA GLY A 159 5.97 22.65 7.15
C GLY A 159 4.89 21.60 7.44
N LEU A 160 5.25 20.39 7.87
CA LEU A 160 4.24 19.40 8.31
C LEU A 160 3.59 19.84 9.62
N LEU A 161 2.28 19.63 9.73
CA LEU A 161 1.53 19.92 10.96
C LEU A 161 1.51 18.70 11.89
N GLU A 162 1.86 18.88 13.16
CA GLU A 162 1.64 17.87 14.18
C GLU A 162 0.14 17.74 14.47
N GLN A 163 -0.43 16.58 14.15
CA GLN A 163 -1.87 16.31 14.28
C GLN A 163 -2.33 16.08 15.73
N SER A 164 -1.40 15.85 16.68
CA SER A 164 -1.74 15.59 18.09
C SER A 164 -0.56 15.80 19.03
N GLU A 165 -0.80 16.39 20.20
CA GLU A 165 0.21 16.65 21.26
C GLU A 165 0.89 15.38 21.82
N SER A 166 0.31 14.19 21.62
CA SER A 166 0.81 12.94 22.20
C SER A 166 1.61 12.06 21.22
N ARG A 167 1.58 12.35 19.92
CA ARG A 167 2.25 11.54 18.90
C ARG A 167 3.20 12.40 18.08
N THR A 168 4.48 12.11 18.21
CA THR A 168 5.52 12.68 17.37
C THR A 168 5.43 12.12 15.96
N LEU A 169 5.49 13.00 14.96
CA LEU A 169 5.49 12.60 13.55
C LEU A 169 6.71 11.75 13.22
N GLN A 170 6.51 10.68 12.46
CA GLN A 170 7.56 9.82 11.94
C GLN A 170 7.49 9.78 10.40
N PRO A 171 7.76 10.91 9.72
CA PRO A 171 7.58 11.01 8.28
C PRO A 171 8.57 10.17 7.48
N PHE A 172 8.09 9.64 6.37
CA PHE A 172 8.89 9.09 5.28
C PHE A 172 8.18 9.36 3.95
N VAL A 173 8.94 9.33 2.85
CA VAL A 173 8.41 9.55 1.50
C VAL A 173 8.37 8.22 0.75
N LYS A 174 7.19 7.89 0.21
CA LYS A 174 7.00 6.79 -0.73
C LYS A 174 7.03 7.36 -2.14
N ILE A 175 7.94 6.88 -2.97
CA ILE A 175 8.10 7.34 -4.36
C ILE A 175 7.55 6.27 -5.29
N LEU A 176 6.64 6.66 -6.18
CA LEU A 176 6.05 5.80 -7.20
C LEU A 176 6.34 6.39 -8.58
N LEU A 177 6.95 5.57 -9.45
CA LEU A 177 7.12 5.91 -10.85
C LEU A 177 5.90 5.42 -11.62
N MET A 178 4.98 6.33 -11.95
CA MET A 178 3.70 6.03 -12.59
C MET A 178 3.85 6.18 -14.10
N TRP A 179 3.44 5.16 -14.86
CA TRP A 179 3.37 5.21 -16.33
C TRP A 179 1.92 5.28 -16.78
N ALA A 180 1.60 6.22 -17.67
CA ALA A 180 0.32 6.30 -18.35
C ALA A 180 0.29 5.32 -19.53
N GLY A 181 -0.61 4.34 -19.51
CA GLY A 181 -0.85 3.49 -20.66
C GLY A 181 -1.44 4.30 -21.81
N SER A 182 -0.79 4.29 -22.98
CA SER A 182 -1.28 5.03 -24.16
C SER A 182 -2.39 4.32 -24.93
N GLU A 183 -2.70 3.07 -24.60
CA GLU A 183 -3.82 2.36 -25.22
C GLU A 183 -5.10 2.64 -24.43
N ALA A 184 -6.01 3.38 -25.06
CA ALA A 184 -7.42 3.44 -24.71
C ALA A 184 -8.00 2.02 -24.83
N VAL A 185 -7.80 1.20 -23.80
CA VAL A 185 -8.68 0.06 -23.56
C VAL A 185 -10.04 0.68 -23.31
N GLU A 186 -10.97 0.50 -24.25
CA GLU A 186 -12.34 0.98 -24.13
C GLU A 186 -12.87 0.58 -22.74
N VAL A 187 -13.03 1.60 -21.91
CA VAL A 187 -13.59 1.48 -20.56
C VAL A 187 -15.08 1.30 -20.75
N GLU A 188 -15.52 0.05 -20.91
CA GLU A 188 -16.93 -0.29 -20.86
C GLU A 188 -17.46 -0.06 -19.43
N GLY A 189 -18.00 1.13 -19.16
CA GLY A 189 -18.68 1.41 -17.89
C GLY A 189 -18.89 2.87 -17.53
N PHE A 190 -18.16 3.81 -18.12
CA PHE A 190 -18.37 5.25 -17.92
C PHE A 190 -19.08 5.84 -19.15
N LYS A 191 -20.41 5.77 -19.16
CA LYS A 191 -21.23 6.65 -20.00
C LYS A 191 -21.78 7.73 -19.07
N ASP A 192 -21.04 8.83 -18.97
CA ASP A 192 -21.66 10.08 -18.55
C ASP A 192 -22.56 10.54 -19.71
N GLU A 193 -23.78 11.01 -19.42
CA GLU A 193 -24.80 11.35 -20.42
C GLU A 193 -24.47 12.59 -21.28
N GLU A 194 -23.24 13.07 -21.27
CA GLU A 194 -22.80 14.20 -22.11
C GLU A 194 -21.50 13.85 -22.85
N GLY A 195 -21.67 13.26 -24.04
CA GLY A 195 -21.06 13.74 -25.29
C GLY A 195 -19.54 13.84 -25.50
N GLU A 196 -18.65 13.79 -24.50
CA GLU A 196 -17.19 13.86 -24.68
C GLU A 196 -16.44 13.01 -23.64
N GLY A 197 -16.55 11.68 -23.77
CA GLY A 197 -15.84 10.74 -22.89
C GLY A 197 -14.36 10.61 -23.25
N LEU A 198 -13.49 11.43 -22.66
CA LEU A 198 -12.07 11.06 -22.54
C LEU A 198 -11.99 9.83 -21.62
N SER A 199 -11.64 8.67 -22.20
CA SER A 199 -11.41 7.44 -21.43
C SER A 199 -10.39 7.71 -20.31
N PRO A 200 -10.67 7.34 -19.05
CA PRO A 200 -9.78 7.63 -17.95
C PRO A 200 -8.42 6.96 -18.17
N VAL A 201 -7.33 7.72 -17.99
CA VAL A 201 -5.96 7.23 -18.17
C VAL A 201 -5.68 6.15 -17.13
N LEU A 202 -5.33 4.95 -17.61
CA LEU A 202 -4.90 3.85 -16.75
C LEU A 202 -3.41 3.98 -16.43
N TRP A 203 -3.11 4.01 -15.14
CA TRP A 203 -1.75 4.11 -14.62
C TRP A 203 -1.16 2.74 -14.29
N THR A 204 0.16 2.62 -14.37
CA THR A 204 0.90 1.45 -13.87
C THR A 204 2.11 1.90 -13.07
N VAL A 205 2.30 1.30 -11.89
CA VAL A 205 3.48 1.52 -11.07
C VAL A 205 4.65 0.71 -11.65
N LEU A 206 5.63 1.40 -12.23
CA LEU A 206 6.86 0.78 -12.75
C LEU A 206 7.84 0.44 -11.63
N GLN A 207 8.03 1.38 -10.71
CA GLN A 207 8.96 1.26 -9.58
C GLN A 207 8.36 1.90 -8.34
N GLU A 208 8.68 1.31 -7.18
CA GLU A 208 8.30 1.82 -5.87
C GLU A 208 9.54 1.89 -4.98
N TRP A 209 9.78 3.05 -4.39
CA TRP A 209 10.82 3.27 -3.40
C TRP A 209 10.26 3.88 -2.13
N ARG A 210 11.07 3.81 -1.07
CA ARG A 210 10.79 4.44 0.22
C ARG A 210 12.08 5.03 0.78
N THR A 211 11.97 6.23 1.33
CA THR A 211 13.05 6.83 2.11
C THR A 211 13.20 6.13 3.46
N ARG A 212 14.25 6.50 4.19
CA ARG A 212 14.33 6.22 5.62
C ARG A 212 13.21 6.94 6.37
N ILE A 213 12.88 6.44 7.55
CA ILE A 213 11.92 7.07 8.47
C ILE A 213 12.68 8.05 9.35
N VAL A 214 12.25 9.31 9.40
CA VAL A 214 12.77 10.33 10.30
C VAL A 214 11.81 10.45 11.48
N LYS A 215 12.30 10.49 12.71
CA LYS A 215 11.44 10.52 13.92
C LYS A 215 11.39 11.92 14.51
N GLY A 216 10.21 12.33 14.98
CA GLY A 216 10.00 13.55 15.74
C GLY A 216 10.38 14.82 14.99
N SER A 217 10.06 14.90 13.69
CA SER A 217 10.36 16.09 12.88
C SER A 217 9.21 16.47 11.97
N CYS A 218 8.84 17.74 12.01
CA CYS A 218 7.94 18.38 11.05
C CYS A 218 8.66 18.84 9.76
N ASN A 219 10.00 18.81 9.77
CA ASN A 219 10.85 19.23 8.67
C ASN A 219 11.94 18.17 8.42
N PRO A 220 11.57 16.94 8.02
CA PRO A 220 12.53 15.84 7.90
C PRO A 220 13.51 16.05 6.73
N LEU A 221 14.79 15.80 7.01
CA LEU A 221 15.87 15.77 6.01
C LEU A 221 16.21 14.34 5.60
N PHE A 222 16.15 14.05 4.30
CA PHE A 222 16.43 12.73 3.74
C PHE A 222 17.77 12.73 2.98
N GLY A 223 17.88 13.39 1.83
CA GLY A 223 19.03 13.22 0.96
C GLY A 223 19.20 11.78 0.43
N ASP A 224 18.13 10.97 0.48
CA ASP A 224 18.13 9.61 -0.07
C ASP A 224 17.99 9.68 -1.61
N GLN A 225 18.84 8.94 -2.33
CA GLN A 225 18.85 8.90 -3.78
C GLN A 225 18.39 7.53 -4.30
N PHE A 226 17.53 7.55 -5.31
CA PHE A 226 16.96 6.38 -5.97
C PHE A 226 17.19 6.47 -7.47
N SER A 227 17.33 5.33 -8.13
CA SER A 227 17.50 5.30 -9.58
C SER A 227 16.90 4.05 -10.21
N CYS A 228 16.50 4.17 -11.47
CA CYS A 228 16.07 3.03 -12.30
C CYS A 228 16.54 3.18 -13.75
N VAL A 229 16.81 2.04 -14.38
CA VAL A 229 17.04 1.98 -15.82
C VAL A 229 15.71 2.20 -16.52
N LEU A 230 15.67 3.21 -17.40
CA LEU A 230 14.48 3.64 -18.09
C LEU A 230 14.87 4.24 -19.44
N GLN A 231 14.20 3.81 -20.50
CA GLN A 231 14.38 4.36 -21.85
C GLN A 231 13.81 5.78 -21.96
N GLU A 232 14.49 6.65 -22.71
CA GLU A 232 14.18 8.08 -22.81
C GLU A 232 12.78 8.31 -23.41
N GLU A 233 12.37 7.49 -24.37
CA GLU A 233 11.07 7.58 -25.04
C GLU A 233 9.90 7.39 -24.07
N LYS A 234 10.12 6.64 -22.98
CA LYS A 234 9.12 6.36 -21.95
C LYS A 234 8.91 7.55 -21.01
N LEU A 235 9.86 8.49 -20.91
CA LEU A 235 9.80 9.63 -19.98
C LEU A 235 8.58 10.52 -20.22
N HIS A 236 8.17 10.68 -21.48
CA HIS A 236 7.00 11.51 -21.83
C HIS A 236 5.68 11.01 -21.23
N HIS A 237 5.60 9.71 -20.92
CA HIS A 237 4.41 9.07 -20.36
C HIS A 237 4.54 8.81 -18.86
N ILE A 238 5.55 9.37 -18.20
CA ILE A 238 5.86 9.08 -16.80
C ILE A 238 5.54 10.27 -15.90
N ASN A 239 4.79 9.96 -14.84
CA ASN A 239 4.53 10.84 -13.73
C ASN A 239 5.24 10.32 -12.48
N LEU A 240 6.04 11.18 -11.87
CA LEU A 240 6.62 10.92 -10.57
C LEU A 240 5.59 11.30 -9.49
N ARG A 241 5.12 10.31 -8.73
CA ARG A 241 4.23 10.51 -7.57
C ARG A 241 5.03 10.29 -6.29
N MET A 242 5.06 11.26 -5.40
CA MET A 242 5.72 11.17 -4.10
C MET A 242 4.71 11.44 -3.00
N GLU A 243 4.53 10.46 -2.12
CA GLU A 243 3.59 10.55 -1.01
C GLU A 243 4.35 10.69 0.29
N VAL A 244 4.10 11.77 1.01
CA VAL A 244 4.61 11.96 2.37
C VAL A 244 3.65 11.24 3.32
N ARG A 245 4.19 10.31 4.10
CA ARG A 245 3.42 9.43 4.99
C ARG A 245 3.97 9.50 6.41
N ASP A 246 3.08 9.48 7.38
CA ASP A 246 3.44 9.28 8.79
C ASP A 246 3.47 7.79 9.11
N PHE A 247 4.61 7.31 9.59
CA PHE A 247 4.81 5.92 9.96
C PHE A 247 4.12 5.58 11.27
N ASP A 248 3.34 4.50 11.28
CA ASP A 248 2.78 3.91 12.49
C ASP A 248 3.21 2.44 12.63
N LYS A 249 3.76 2.09 13.79
CA LYS A 249 4.17 0.71 14.09
C LYS A 249 2.98 -0.24 14.30
N PHE A 250 1.87 0.28 14.82
CA PHE A 250 0.72 -0.53 15.27
C PHE A 250 -0.51 -0.34 14.40
N SER A 251 -0.53 0.68 13.54
CA SER A 251 -1.64 0.96 12.65
C SER A 251 -1.18 1.13 11.20
N ARG A 252 -2.07 1.63 10.33
CA ARG A 252 -1.73 1.93 8.94
C ARG A 252 -1.07 3.30 8.88
N ASN A 253 -0.04 3.42 8.05
CA ASN A 253 0.61 4.71 7.81
C ASN A 253 -0.38 5.71 7.21
N THR A 254 -0.48 6.89 7.81
CA THR A 254 -1.35 7.98 7.36
C THR A 254 -0.66 8.72 6.22
N VAL A 255 -1.39 9.01 5.13
CA VAL A 255 -0.86 9.87 4.06
C VAL A 255 -1.08 11.32 4.48
N LEU A 256 0.01 12.09 4.58
CA LEU A 256 -0.04 13.50 4.91
C LEU A 256 -0.34 14.35 3.67
N GLY A 257 0.23 13.98 2.53
CA GLY A 257 -0.01 14.62 1.24
C GLY A 257 0.75 13.96 0.10
N ASP A 258 0.47 14.34 -1.13
CA ASP A 258 1.22 13.89 -2.31
C ASP A 258 1.67 15.03 -3.23
N VAL A 259 2.74 14.76 -3.97
CA VAL A 259 3.27 15.59 -5.06
C VAL A 259 3.29 14.75 -6.32
N ARG A 260 2.87 15.33 -7.43
CA ARG A 260 2.77 14.68 -8.75
C ARG A 260 3.44 15.55 -9.79
N VAL A 261 4.42 15.00 -10.49
CA VAL A 261 5.20 15.75 -11.48
C VAL A 261 5.31 14.95 -12.78
N PRO A 262 4.78 15.46 -13.90
CA PRO A 262 4.99 14.88 -15.21
C PRO A 262 6.42 15.11 -15.69
N LEU A 263 7.18 14.03 -15.85
CA LEU A 263 8.60 14.13 -16.24
C LEU A 263 8.75 14.59 -17.70
N GLY A 264 7.78 14.31 -18.56
CA GLY A 264 7.79 14.69 -19.96
C GLY A 264 7.77 16.20 -20.23
N GLN A 265 7.41 17.02 -19.25
CA GLN A 265 7.32 18.48 -19.36
C GLN A 265 8.54 19.20 -18.77
N LEU A 266 9.47 18.47 -18.17
CA LEU A 266 10.60 19.03 -17.46
C LEU A 266 11.90 18.86 -18.25
N ASN A 267 12.77 19.87 -18.19
CA ASN A 267 14.14 19.73 -18.66
C ASN A 267 14.99 19.05 -17.58
N ILE A 268 15.10 17.73 -17.66
CA ILE A 268 15.82 16.89 -16.68
C ILE A 268 17.19 16.40 -17.21
N SER A 269 17.76 17.06 -18.22
CA SER A 269 19.12 16.72 -18.72
C SER A 269 20.23 16.99 -17.70
N TYR A 270 19.95 17.83 -16.70
CA TYR A 270 20.81 18.12 -15.55
C TYR A 270 20.00 18.01 -14.25
N PRO A 271 20.66 17.88 -13.08
CA PRO A 271 20.00 17.91 -11.77
C PRO A 271 19.07 19.13 -11.64
N LEU A 272 17.77 18.88 -11.71
CA LEU A 272 16.72 19.88 -11.53
C LEU A 272 16.15 19.74 -10.13
N GLU A 273 16.35 20.76 -9.29
CA GLU A 273 15.70 20.85 -7.98
C GLU A 273 14.33 21.50 -8.09
N LEU A 274 13.34 20.89 -7.45
CA LEU A 274 11.95 21.34 -7.40
C LEU A 274 11.50 21.40 -5.94
N GLN A 275 10.63 22.37 -5.65
CA GLN A 275 9.92 22.50 -4.39
C GLN A 275 8.44 22.66 -4.70
N GLU A 276 7.66 21.68 -4.27
CA GLU A 276 6.23 21.60 -4.59
C GLU A 276 5.42 21.49 -3.30
N ASP A 277 4.30 22.20 -3.23
CA ASP A 277 3.37 22.12 -2.11
C ASP A 277 2.66 20.77 -2.10
N LEU A 278 2.45 20.22 -0.90
CA LEU A 278 1.71 18.98 -0.71
C LEU A 278 0.24 19.18 -1.06
N LYS A 279 -0.31 18.25 -1.83
CA LYS A 279 -1.72 18.24 -2.23
C LYS A 279 -2.49 17.13 -1.51
N ILE A 280 -3.81 17.26 -1.55
CA ILE A 280 -4.72 16.23 -1.04
C ILE A 280 -4.47 14.95 -1.85
N PRO A 281 -4.18 13.83 -1.18
CA PRO A 281 -3.84 12.59 -1.87
C PRO A 281 -5.02 12.09 -2.69
N GLN A 282 -4.80 11.96 -4.00
CA GLN A 282 -5.77 11.41 -4.94
C GLN A 282 -5.47 9.94 -5.25
N LYS A 283 -6.49 9.18 -5.60
CA LYS A 283 -6.35 7.78 -6.03
C LYS A 283 -6.25 7.71 -7.54
N ASP A 284 -5.32 6.90 -8.04
CA ASP A 284 -5.13 6.71 -9.48
C ASP A 284 -5.81 5.43 -9.95
N LEU A 285 -6.50 5.49 -11.09
CA LEU A 285 -7.05 4.31 -11.75
C LEU A 285 -5.92 3.51 -12.40
N VAL A 286 -5.75 2.26 -11.98
CA VAL A 286 -4.66 1.37 -12.43
C VAL A 286 -5.14 0.13 -13.19
N GLY A 287 -6.45 -0.05 -13.28
CA GLY A 287 -7.06 -1.17 -13.97
C GLY A 287 -8.53 -1.31 -13.61
N GLU A 288 -9.13 -2.42 -14.00
CA GLU A 288 -10.53 -2.74 -13.72
C GLU A 288 -10.67 -4.21 -13.30
N VAL A 289 -11.68 -4.51 -12.48
CA VAL A 289 -12.04 -5.88 -12.10
C VAL A 289 -13.52 -6.12 -12.38
N LEU A 290 -13.81 -7.22 -13.07
CA LEU A 290 -15.15 -7.76 -13.18
C LEU A 290 -15.43 -8.66 -11.99
N LEU A 291 -16.30 -8.19 -11.10
CA LEU A 291 -16.75 -8.93 -9.92
C LEU A 291 -18.18 -9.41 -10.11
N SER A 292 -18.47 -10.60 -9.62
CA SER A 292 -19.82 -11.14 -9.49
C SER A 292 -20.19 -11.24 -8.01
N LEU A 293 -21.28 -10.63 -7.59
CA LEU A 293 -21.78 -10.70 -6.22
C LEU A 293 -23.10 -11.44 -6.16
N LYS A 294 -23.21 -12.37 -5.20
CA LYS A 294 -24.45 -13.10 -4.92
C LYS A 294 -24.62 -13.27 -3.42
N PHE A 295 -25.76 -12.80 -2.91
CA PHE A 295 -26.12 -12.98 -1.51
C PHE A 295 -27.15 -14.09 -1.33
N LEU A 296 -26.89 -14.99 -0.37
CA LEU A 296 -27.75 -16.09 0.06
C LEU A 296 -28.25 -15.86 1.49
N PRO A 297 -29.46 -15.30 1.68
CA PRO A 297 -29.97 -14.92 3.00
C PRO A 297 -30.13 -16.10 3.96
N THR A 298 -30.67 -17.22 3.45
CA THR A 298 -31.01 -18.39 4.29
C THR A 298 -29.79 -18.99 4.98
N SER A 299 -28.63 -18.96 4.33
CA SER A 299 -27.37 -19.45 4.89
C SER A 299 -26.46 -18.34 5.41
N GLN A 300 -26.88 -17.07 5.31
CA GLN A 300 -26.04 -15.88 5.55
C GLN A 300 -24.69 -15.96 4.84
N ARG A 301 -24.70 -16.34 3.56
CA ARG A 301 -23.48 -16.47 2.75
C ARG A 301 -23.42 -15.41 1.67
N LEU A 302 -22.23 -14.85 1.49
CA LEU A 302 -21.90 -13.95 0.40
C LEU A 302 -20.91 -14.64 -0.53
N GLU A 303 -21.33 -14.85 -1.77
CA GLU A 303 -20.48 -15.35 -2.85
C GLU A 303 -19.89 -14.16 -3.61
N VAL A 304 -18.56 -14.09 -3.63
CA VAL A 304 -17.79 -13.09 -4.38
C VAL A 304 -17.02 -13.81 -5.48
N GLY A 305 -17.51 -13.69 -6.71
CA GLY A 305 -16.88 -14.17 -7.93
C GLY A 305 -15.86 -13.17 -8.48
N LEU A 306 -14.60 -13.56 -8.57
CA LEU A 306 -13.55 -12.86 -9.31
C LEU A 306 -13.51 -13.42 -10.73
N LEU A 307 -14.04 -12.67 -11.70
CA LEU A 307 -14.16 -13.15 -13.08
C LEU A 307 -12.95 -12.76 -13.91
N LYS A 308 -12.71 -11.45 -14.09
CA LYS A 308 -11.66 -10.90 -14.95
C LYS A 308 -11.01 -9.69 -14.30
N VAL A 309 -9.73 -9.47 -14.60
CA VAL A 309 -8.98 -8.28 -14.21
C VAL A 309 -8.32 -7.70 -15.45
N LYS A 310 -8.60 -6.44 -15.76
CA LYS A 310 -7.93 -5.66 -16.81
C LYS A 310 -6.84 -4.81 -16.17
N THR A 311 -5.61 -4.91 -16.66
CA THR A 311 -4.51 -4.01 -16.24
C THR A 311 -3.71 -3.60 -17.45
N VAL A 312 -3.11 -2.43 -17.39
CA VAL A 312 -2.10 -2.03 -18.36
C VAL A 312 -0.86 -2.91 -18.21
N LEU A 313 -0.37 -3.46 -19.32
CA LEU A 313 0.89 -4.20 -19.34
C LEU A 313 2.03 -3.21 -19.57
N SER A 314 2.89 -3.08 -18.57
CA SER A 314 4.24 -2.58 -18.81
C SER A 314 5.11 -3.77 -19.24
N GLU A 315 5.95 -3.59 -20.26
CA GLU A 315 6.84 -4.60 -20.88
C GLU A 315 7.84 -5.30 -19.92
N ILE A 316 7.75 -5.06 -18.61
CA ILE A 316 8.80 -5.37 -17.62
C ILE A 316 8.55 -6.70 -16.85
N SER A 317 7.58 -7.56 -17.21
CA SER A 317 7.46 -8.83 -16.48
C SER A 317 6.91 -10.03 -17.28
N PRO A 318 7.73 -10.68 -18.12
CA PRO A 318 7.34 -11.88 -18.86
C PRO A 318 6.94 -13.08 -17.96
N ASN A 319 7.25 -13.04 -16.66
CA ASN A 319 6.94 -14.10 -15.68
C ASN A 319 6.10 -13.59 -14.49
N ALA A 320 5.41 -12.45 -14.61
CA ALA A 320 4.50 -12.00 -13.56
C ALA A 320 3.23 -12.86 -13.51
N ALA A 321 2.78 -13.14 -12.30
CA ALA A 321 1.48 -13.74 -12.07
C ALA A 321 0.65 -12.88 -11.12
N LEU A 322 -0.66 -12.84 -11.32
CA LEU A 322 -1.60 -12.11 -10.50
C LEU A 322 -2.32 -13.04 -9.54
N TYR A 323 -2.60 -12.54 -8.35
CA TYR A 323 -3.56 -13.15 -7.44
C TYR A 323 -4.31 -12.07 -6.65
N ALA A 324 -5.56 -12.34 -6.31
CA ALA A 324 -6.38 -11.45 -5.51
C ALA A 324 -6.38 -11.88 -4.04
N ARG A 325 -6.52 -10.91 -3.15
CA ARG A 325 -7.00 -11.11 -1.78
C ARG A 325 -8.34 -10.42 -1.64
N ILE A 326 -9.35 -11.18 -1.26
CA ILE A 326 -10.70 -10.67 -1.01
C ILE A 326 -10.99 -10.82 0.47
N SER A 327 -11.40 -9.73 1.12
CA SER A 327 -11.84 -9.75 2.51
C SER A 327 -13.15 -9.03 2.65
N VAL A 328 -14.03 -9.56 3.48
CA VAL A 328 -15.29 -8.92 3.83
C VAL A 328 -15.17 -8.40 5.25
N GLN A 329 -15.50 -7.13 5.44
CA GLN A 329 -15.57 -6.49 6.74
C GLN A 329 -17.01 -6.08 7.01
N CYS A 330 -17.59 -6.52 8.12
CA CYS A 330 -18.92 -6.11 8.55
C CYS A 330 -18.80 -5.40 9.90
N ASN A 331 -19.15 -4.11 9.95
CA ASN A 331 -18.87 -3.26 11.12
C ASN A 331 -17.37 -3.29 11.51
N GLN A 332 -17.10 -3.65 12.77
CA GLN A 332 -15.76 -3.83 13.33
C GLN A 332 -15.22 -5.25 13.11
N PHE A 333 -16.06 -6.18 12.63
CA PHE A 333 -15.68 -7.57 12.41
C PHE A 333 -15.09 -7.72 11.01
N LYS A 334 -13.77 -7.92 10.95
CA LYS A 334 -13.07 -8.22 9.72
C LYS A 334 -12.95 -9.73 9.55
N LEU A 335 -13.61 -10.28 8.53
CA LEU A 335 -13.47 -11.69 8.19
C LEU A 335 -12.07 -11.95 7.62
N LYS A 336 -11.58 -13.18 7.83
CA LYS A 336 -10.31 -13.62 7.26
C LYS A 336 -10.37 -13.47 5.74
N TYR A 337 -9.32 -12.87 5.18
CA TYR A 337 -9.22 -12.74 3.74
C TYR A 337 -9.05 -14.13 3.09
N GLN A 338 -9.63 -14.30 1.92
CA GLN A 338 -9.42 -15.45 1.05
C GLN A 338 -8.54 -15.04 -0.13
N LYS A 339 -7.70 -15.96 -0.60
CA LYS A 339 -6.83 -15.73 -1.76
C LYS A 339 -7.41 -16.47 -2.95
N SER A 340 -7.32 -15.86 -4.13
CA SER A 340 -7.55 -16.57 -5.38
C SER A 340 -6.36 -17.49 -5.70
N SER A 341 -6.51 -18.31 -6.74
CA SER A 341 -5.37 -18.93 -7.41
C SER A 341 -4.46 -17.86 -8.04
N THR A 342 -3.25 -18.28 -8.39
CA THR A 342 -2.26 -17.43 -9.04
C THR A 342 -2.30 -17.71 -10.54
N VAL A 343 -2.62 -16.69 -11.32
CA VAL A 343 -2.81 -16.79 -12.79
C VAL A 343 -1.75 -15.94 -13.48
N ALA A 344 -1.19 -16.43 -14.59
CA ALA A 344 -0.23 -15.65 -15.39
C ALA A 344 -0.83 -14.29 -15.80
N ARG A 345 -0.03 -13.22 -15.70
CA ARG A 345 -0.49 -11.87 -15.99
C ARG A 345 -0.68 -11.67 -17.49
N CYS A 346 -1.88 -11.24 -17.88
CA CYS A 346 -2.25 -10.82 -19.23
C CYS A 346 -2.93 -9.44 -19.18
N LEU A 347 -3.12 -8.78 -20.34
CA LEU A 347 -3.91 -7.53 -20.45
C LEU A 347 -5.27 -7.69 -19.78
N VAL A 348 -5.92 -8.82 -20.09
CA VAL A 348 -7.14 -9.29 -19.43
C VAL A 348 -6.85 -10.65 -18.80
N THR A 349 -6.64 -10.67 -17.49
CA THR A 349 -6.39 -11.89 -16.72
C THR A 349 -7.72 -12.49 -16.26
N VAL A 350 -8.00 -13.74 -16.63
CA VAL A 350 -9.24 -14.44 -16.30
C VAL A 350 -9.01 -15.34 -15.08
N PHE A 351 -9.82 -15.18 -14.04
CA PHE A 351 -9.79 -16.01 -12.83
C PHE A 351 -10.96 -16.99 -12.78
N ASN A 352 -12.19 -16.51 -13.03
CA ASN A 352 -13.43 -17.29 -12.89
C ASN A 352 -13.54 -18.07 -11.57
N GLU A 353 -13.12 -17.45 -10.47
CA GLU A 353 -13.12 -18.07 -9.14
C GLU A 353 -14.21 -17.49 -8.25
N VAL A 354 -14.91 -18.33 -7.50
CA VAL A 354 -15.92 -17.89 -6.53
C VAL A 354 -15.42 -18.16 -5.11
N LEU A 355 -15.33 -17.09 -4.32
CA LEU A 355 -14.95 -17.12 -2.91
C LEU A 355 -16.19 -16.97 -2.03
N LEU A 356 -16.36 -17.85 -1.06
CA LEU A 356 -17.55 -17.93 -0.21
C LEU A 356 -17.28 -17.38 1.18
N PHE A 357 -17.99 -16.36 1.60
CA PHE A 357 -17.88 -15.76 2.93
C PHE A 357 -19.15 -16.03 3.75
N SER A 358 -19.00 -16.71 4.88
CA SER A 358 -20.04 -16.81 5.89
C SER A 358 -20.10 -15.51 6.68
N LEU A 359 -21.22 -14.81 6.62
CA LEU A 359 -21.43 -13.56 7.32
C LEU A 359 -21.91 -13.81 8.75
N PRO A 360 -21.50 -13.00 9.74
CA PRO A 360 -22.14 -12.98 11.05
C PRO A 360 -23.61 -12.57 10.93
N GLU A 361 -24.45 -12.87 11.94
CA GLU A 361 -25.86 -12.44 12.05
C GLU A 361 -25.98 -10.90 12.18
N VAL A 362 -25.57 -10.18 11.15
CA VAL A 362 -25.40 -8.72 11.13
C VAL A 362 -26.05 -8.17 9.86
N HIS A 363 -26.62 -6.97 9.96
CA HIS A 363 -27.15 -6.23 8.82
C HIS A 363 -26.07 -5.99 7.75
N LEU A 364 -26.31 -6.51 6.55
CA LEU A 364 -25.48 -6.34 5.34
C LEU A 364 -25.16 -4.88 5.01
N GLU A 365 -26.01 -3.95 5.43
CA GLU A 365 -25.88 -2.51 5.18
C GLU A 365 -24.57 -1.90 5.69
N ARG A 366 -23.84 -2.61 6.54
CA ARG A 366 -22.54 -2.18 7.08
C ARG A 366 -21.39 -3.11 6.70
N CYS A 367 -21.60 -3.94 5.68
CA CYS A 367 -20.56 -4.78 5.11
C CYS A 367 -19.86 -4.08 3.95
N LYS A 368 -18.53 -4.26 3.89
CA LYS A 368 -17.64 -3.78 2.84
C LYS A 368 -16.77 -4.94 2.37
N ILE A 369 -16.72 -5.15 1.07
CA ILE A 369 -15.82 -6.09 0.39
C ILE A 369 -14.59 -5.29 -0.03
N LEU A 370 -13.41 -5.70 0.39
CA LEU A 370 -12.13 -5.18 -0.09
C LEU A 370 -11.49 -6.24 -0.99
N VAL A 371 -11.27 -5.88 -2.26
CA VAL A 371 -10.51 -6.69 -3.20
C VAL A 371 -9.17 -6.00 -3.44
N SER A 372 -8.08 -6.76 -3.32
CA SER A 372 -6.72 -6.29 -3.53
C SER A 372 -6.01 -7.21 -4.51
N ILE A 373 -5.55 -6.66 -5.63
CA ILE A 373 -4.82 -7.42 -6.66
C ILE A 373 -3.32 -7.26 -6.43
N TYR A 374 -2.63 -8.39 -6.37
CA TYR A 374 -1.18 -8.43 -6.19
C TYR A 374 -0.51 -9.08 -7.38
N GLU A 375 0.60 -8.51 -7.79
CA GLU A 375 1.58 -9.18 -8.66
C GLU A 375 2.55 -9.99 -7.81
N THR A 376 2.87 -11.19 -8.26
CA THR A 376 3.94 -12.01 -7.72
C THR A 376 4.95 -12.40 -8.79
N ARG A 377 6.24 -12.39 -8.42
CA ARG A 377 7.34 -12.84 -9.30
C ARG A 377 8.00 -14.08 -8.68
N PRO A 378 8.18 -15.18 -9.44
CA PRO A 378 8.71 -16.44 -8.90
C PRO A 378 10.11 -16.35 -8.27
N THR A 379 10.92 -15.35 -8.65
CA THR A 379 12.37 -15.32 -8.38
C THR A 379 12.81 -14.34 -7.28
N SER A 380 11.91 -13.55 -6.67
CA SER A 380 12.29 -12.50 -5.71
C SER A 380 11.88 -12.82 -4.26
N LYS A 381 12.75 -12.55 -3.27
CA LYS A 381 12.51 -12.78 -1.83
C LYS A 381 11.50 -11.80 -1.20
N SER A 382 11.21 -10.68 -1.84
CA SER A 382 10.10 -9.76 -1.50
C SER A 382 9.10 -9.69 -2.65
N ALA A 383 8.46 -10.83 -2.93
CA ALA A 383 7.86 -11.14 -4.23
C ALA A 383 6.55 -10.43 -4.57
N LYS A 384 5.94 -9.65 -3.67
CA LYS A 384 4.52 -9.27 -3.79
C LYS A 384 4.35 -7.77 -3.88
N GLN A 385 3.97 -7.28 -5.06
CA GLN A 385 3.65 -5.89 -5.32
C GLN A 385 2.12 -5.73 -5.37
N LEU A 386 1.58 -4.71 -4.70
CA LEU A 386 0.17 -4.37 -4.83
C LEU A 386 -0.03 -3.62 -6.15
N ILE A 387 -0.91 -4.11 -7.02
CA ILE A 387 -1.28 -3.39 -8.25
C ILE A 387 -2.32 -2.33 -7.92
N GLY A 388 -3.40 -2.73 -7.25
CA GLY A 388 -4.50 -1.84 -6.92
C GLY A 388 -5.51 -2.50 -5.99
N GLN A 389 -6.40 -1.68 -5.46
CA GLN A 389 -7.46 -2.10 -4.56
C GLN A 389 -8.79 -1.46 -4.97
N LEU A 390 -9.87 -2.16 -4.68
CA LEU A 390 -11.22 -1.62 -4.77
C LEU A 390 -12.00 -2.02 -3.53
N SER A 391 -12.97 -1.19 -3.16
CA SER A 391 -13.89 -1.46 -2.05
C SER A 391 -15.32 -1.35 -2.54
N VAL A 392 -16.09 -2.44 -2.43
CA VAL A 392 -17.53 -2.47 -2.75
C VAL A 392 -18.31 -2.59 -1.45
N GLY A 393 -19.29 -1.73 -1.24
CA GLY A 393 -20.16 -1.83 -0.08
C GLY A 393 -21.08 -0.63 0.05
N LYS A 394 -21.96 -0.69 1.03
CA LYS A 394 -22.79 0.46 1.41
C LYS A 394 -22.02 1.32 2.42
N GLU A 395 -21.68 2.55 2.03
CA GLU A 395 -21.11 3.55 2.92
C GLU A 395 -22.16 4.61 3.23
N LYS A 396 -22.02 5.31 4.36
CA LYS A 396 -23.00 6.30 4.81
C LYS A 396 -23.13 7.50 3.85
N SER A 397 -22.08 7.79 3.07
CA SER A 397 -21.99 8.95 2.16
C SER A 397 -22.12 8.59 0.68
N SER A 398 -22.01 7.31 0.32
CA SER A 398 -22.17 6.83 -1.05
C SER A 398 -22.55 5.35 -1.04
N GLU A 399 -23.55 4.98 -1.85
CA GLU A 399 -23.94 3.58 -2.03
C GLU A 399 -23.36 3.06 -3.34
N ASP A 400 -22.59 1.96 -3.27
CA ASP A 400 -22.11 1.30 -4.47
C ASP A 400 -23.28 0.66 -5.23
N GLU A 401 -23.46 1.05 -6.49
CA GLU A 401 -24.56 0.57 -7.33
C GLU A 401 -24.51 -0.96 -7.49
N HIS A 402 -23.33 -1.59 -7.53
CA HIS A 402 -23.20 -3.05 -7.56
C HIS A 402 -23.78 -3.70 -6.31
N TRP A 403 -23.52 -3.10 -5.14
CA TRP A 403 -24.08 -3.56 -3.88
C TRP A 403 -25.60 -3.44 -3.87
N THR A 404 -26.13 -2.32 -4.35
CA THR A 404 -27.58 -2.09 -4.47
C THR A 404 -28.23 -3.08 -5.43
N LEU A 405 -27.63 -3.35 -6.59
CA LEU A 405 -28.11 -4.35 -7.54
C LEU A 405 -28.10 -5.77 -6.95
N MET A 406 -27.02 -6.16 -6.24
CA MET A 406 -26.96 -7.44 -5.53
C MET A 406 -28.11 -7.57 -4.50
N MET A 407 -28.38 -6.51 -3.75
CA MET A 407 -29.45 -6.49 -2.74
C MET A 407 -30.86 -6.54 -3.37
N ARG A 408 -31.04 -6.02 -4.59
CA ARG A 408 -32.29 -6.12 -5.36
C ARG A 408 -32.48 -7.49 -6.00
N SER A 409 -31.40 -8.16 -6.39
CA SER A 409 -31.39 -9.45 -7.09
C SER A 409 -30.87 -10.59 -6.19
N VAL A 410 -31.47 -10.73 -5.01
CA VAL A 410 -31.05 -11.73 -4.02
C VAL A 410 -31.08 -13.16 -4.61
N ARG A 411 -30.10 -13.99 -4.25
CA ARG A 411 -29.84 -15.34 -4.78
C ARG A 411 -29.40 -15.42 -6.24
N GLN A 412 -29.41 -14.32 -6.98
CA GLN A 412 -28.88 -14.25 -8.35
C GLN A 412 -27.50 -13.60 -8.34
N PRO A 413 -26.54 -14.10 -9.15
CA PRO A 413 -25.27 -13.42 -9.32
C PRO A 413 -25.45 -12.17 -10.19
N VAL A 414 -24.98 -11.03 -9.68
CA VAL A 414 -24.89 -9.78 -10.42
C VAL A 414 -23.41 -9.55 -10.73
N ALA A 415 -23.05 -9.30 -11.98
CA ALA A 415 -21.68 -9.00 -12.37
C ALA A 415 -21.53 -7.53 -12.79
N LYS A 416 -20.49 -6.85 -12.31
CA LYS A 416 -20.18 -5.46 -12.66
C LYS A 416 -18.68 -5.20 -12.68
N TRP A 417 -18.24 -4.30 -13.57
CA TRP A 417 -16.88 -3.78 -13.60
C TRP A 417 -16.66 -2.73 -12.51
N HIS A 418 -15.46 -2.75 -11.91
CA HIS A 418 -15.02 -1.84 -10.86
C HIS A 418 -13.62 -1.34 -11.15
N GLY A 419 -13.38 -0.05 -10.99
CA GLY A 419 -12.03 0.51 -11.09
C GLY A 419 -11.12 0.05 -9.96
N LEU A 420 -9.89 -0.35 -10.29
CA LEU A 420 -8.80 -0.56 -9.34
C LEU A 420 -8.09 0.75 -9.09
N LEU A 421 -7.90 1.07 -7.82
CA LEU A 421 -7.32 2.33 -7.38
C LEU A 421 -6.04 2.10 -6.56
N ILE A 422 -5.06 3.01 -6.65
CA ILE A 422 -3.84 2.99 -5.82
C ILE A 422 -3.54 4.31 -5.09
#